data_AF-A0A1H5XK64-F1
#
_entry.id   AF-A0A1H5XK64-F1
#
_cell.length_a   1.000
_cell.length_b   1.000
_cell.length_c   1.000
_cell.angle_alpha   90.00
_cell.angle_beta   90.00
_cell.angle_gamma   90.00
#
_symmetry.space_group_name_H-M   'P 1'
#
loop_
_entity.id
_entity.type
_entity.pdbx_description
1 polymer ?
#
loop_
_entity_poly.entity_id
_entity_poly.type
_entity_poly.pdbx_seq_one_letter_code
_entity_poly.pdbx_strand_id
1 'polypeptide(L)'
;MKLKIYVVKKQQIIWGLIILAAIILAAIVLIFMKTKQTINTFNQPNTYYTDLNNNGKTDCILVTTNEKTGEYNVSVRLDEKKTLGLEPDTTIKTLGFFNKNWPMNINFVDIDKDKNLEIILQASDSKGPILHVYKLKDQQIAKLLSGRYSIFGLINTKDFEPVLVIGNKTKDDIRFNYLTFNSTGPIPYIMPTSMNLGKNSINSLLGYIETQEVEAANINQKHLDIISKGKFLDGTISEIRYDKYDVPTQCTYLIRTLEETPIGNENSIYKVTLGLTKYDSRNPQYKILSIIKIK
;
A
#
# COMPACT_ATOMS: atom_id res chain seq x y z
N MET A 1 -26.44 -46.70 66.52
CA MET A 1 -26.39 -45.74 65.39
C MET A 1 -27.73 -45.77 64.68
N LYS A 2 -28.41 -44.63 64.53
CA LYS A 2 -29.74 -44.57 63.89
C LYS A 2 -29.56 -44.39 62.37
N LEU A 3 -30.00 -45.38 61.59
CA LEU A 3 -30.00 -45.32 60.13
C LEU A 3 -31.08 -44.31 59.68
N LYS A 4 -30.67 -43.21 59.02
CA LYS A 4 -31.63 -42.29 58.37
C LYS A 4 -31.93 -42.81 56.97
N ILE A 5 -33.08 -43.45 56.80
CA ILE A 5 -33.56 -43.94 55.50
C ILE A 5 -34.27 -42.79 54.79
N TYR A 6 -33.75 -42.36 53.64
CA TYR A 6 -34.39 -41.36 52.80
C TYR A 6 -35.33 -42.05 51.81
N VAL A 7 -36.65 -41.88 52.01
CA VAL A 7 -37.68 -42.40 51.11
C VAL A 7 -37.91 -41.39 50.00
N VAL A 8 -37.35 -41.65 48.82
CA VAL A 8 -37.50 -40.77 47.64
C VAL A 8 -38.65 -41.28 46.78
N LYS A 9 -39.62 -40.41 46.44
CA LYS A 9 -40.74 -40.79 45.57
C LYS A 9 -40.25 -40.96 44.14
N LYS A 10 -40.79 -41.94 43.39
CA LYS A 10 -40.38 -42.25 41.99
C LYS A 10 -40.32 -41.02 41.08
N GLN A 11 -41.23 -40.05 41.25
CA GLN A 11 -41.22 -38.78 40.50
C GLN A 11 -40.01 -37.89 40.81
N GLN A 12 -39.51 -37.86 42.04
CA GLN A 12 -38.34 -37.07 42.41
C GLN A 12 -37.04 -37.64 41.83
N ILE A 13 -36.97 -38.98 41.67
CA ILE A 13 -35.87 -39.64 40.98
C ILE A 13 -35.88 -39.27 39.49
N ILE A 14 -37.05 -39.23 38.86
CA ILE A 14 -37.20 -38.83 37.45
C ILE A 14 -36.79 -37.36 37.26
N TRP A 15 -37.25 -36.45 38.12
CA TRP A 15 -36.83 -35.04 38.05
C TRP A 15 -35.33 -34.86 38.28
N GLY A 16 -34.73 -35.62 39.20
CA GLY A 16 -33.30 -35.62 39.43
C GLY A 16 -32.50 -36.06 38.19
N LEU A 17 -32.97 -37.11 37.49
CA LEU A 17 -32.34 -37.57 36.24
C LEU A 17 -32.44 -36.54 35.11
N ILE A 18 -33.57 -35.83 35.00
CA ILE A 18 -33.77 -34.77 34.00
C ILE A 18 -32.80 -33.61 34.24
N ILE A 19 -32.66 -33.17 35.50
CA ILE A 19 -31.73 -32.10 35.86
C ILE A 19 -30.29 -32.52 35.58
N LEU A 20 -29.93 -33.76 35.91
CA LEU A 20 -28.59 -34.28 35.64
C LEU A 20 -28.30 -34.34 34.13
N ALA A 21 -29.26 -34.79 33.32
CA ALA A 21 -29.15 -34.81 31.86
C ALA A 21 -28.99 -33.40 31.28
N ALA A 22 -29.72 -32.41 31.79
CA ALA A 22 -29.61 -31.01 31.37
C ALA A 22 -28.23 -30.42 31.70
N ILE A 23 -27.67 -30.73 32.87
CA ILE A 23 -26.32 -30.30 33.27
C ILE A 23 -25.26 -30.92 32.36
N ILE A 24 -25.39 -32.22 32.04
CA ILE A 24 -24.46 -32.92 31.13
C ILE A 24 -24.54 -32.30 29.73
N LEU A 25 -25.74 -32.03 29.21
CA LEU A 25 -25.92 -31.37 27.91
C LEU A 25 -25.32 -29.96 27.89
N ALA A 26 -25.52 -29.17 28.95
CA ALA A 26 -24.92 -27.84 29.07
C ALA A 26 -23.39 -27.91 29.10
N ALA A 27 -22.81 -28.86 29.83
CA ALA A 27 -21.36 -29.08 29.88
C ALA A 27 -20.81 -29.50 28.52
N ILE A 28 -21.50 -30.39 27.80
CA ILE A 28 -21.14 -30.79 26.44
C ILE A 28 -21.17 -29.58 25.49
N VAL A 29 -22.22 -28.77 25.53
CA VAL A 29 -22.32 -27.54 24.73
C VAL A 29 -21.18 -26.57 25.05
N LEU A 30 -20.83 -26.38 26.33
CA LEU A 30 -19.71 -25.53 26.72
C LEU A 30 -18.34 -26.05 26.23
N ILE A 31 -18.15 -27.37 26.15
CA ILE A 31 -16.92 -27.98 25.61
C ILE A 31 -16.87 -27.85 24.08
N PHE A 32 -18.01 -27.98 23.39
CA PHE A 32 -18.10 -27.83 21.93
C PHE A 32 -18.14 -26.38 21.46
N MET A 33 -18.52 -25.44 22.32
CA MET A 33 -18.19 -24.04 22.16
C MET A 33 -16.69 -23.88 22.37
N LYS A 34 -15.90 -24.30 21.36
CA LYS A 34 -14.60 -23.68 21.13
C LYS A 34 -14.87 -22.19 21.22
N THR A 35 -14.27 -21.54 22.21
CA THR A 35 -14.10 -20.11 22.14
C THR A 35 -13.46 -19.90 20.78
N LYS A 36 -14.24 -19.41 19.81
CA LYS A 36 -13.65 -18.56 18.79
C LYS A 36 -13.05 -17.49 19.66
N GLN A 37 -11.74 -17.57 19.90
CA GLN A 37 -11.01 -16.43 20.39
C GLN A 37 -11.53 -15.31 19.53
N THR A 38 -12.19 -14.34 20.16
CA THR A 38 -12.40 -13.07 19.54
C THR A 38 -10.97 -12.63 19.28
N ILE A 39 -10.49 -12.88 18.06
CA ILE A 39 -9.28 -12.27 17.57
C ILE A 39 -9.70 -10.82 17.56
N ASN A 40 -9.42 -10.12 18.67
CA ASN A 40 -9.17 -8.71 18.61
C ASN A 40 -8.14 -8.62 17.49
N THR A 41 -8.57 -8.16 16.31
CA THR A 41 -7.67 -7.67 15.30
C THR A 41 -7.02 -6.44 15.90
N PHE A 42 -6.09 -6.66 16.83
CA PHE A 42 -4.99 -5.76 17.05
C PHE A 42 -4.40 -5.57 15.67
N ASN A 43 -4.41 -4.33 15.17
CA ASN A 43 -3.57 -3.94 14.06
C ASN A 43 -2.14 -4.30 14.50
N GLN A 44 -1.69 -5.51 14.17
CA GLN A 44 -0.40 -5.99 14.62
C GLN A 44 0.64 -5.03 14.07
N PRO A 45 1.60 -4.57 14.89
CA PRO A 45 2.71 -3.81 14.38
C PRO A 45 3.37 -4.58 13.24
N ASN A 46 3.55 -3.91 12.10
CA ASN A 46 4.30 -4.49 11.00
C ASN A 46 5.78 -4.24 11.29
N THR A 47 6.53 -5.34 11.42
CA THR A 47 7.98 -5.29 11.67
C THR A 47 8.72 -5.74 10.42
N TYR A 48 9.69 -4.94 10.00
CA TYR A 48 10.56 -5.20 8.88
C TYR A 48 12.00 -5.32 9.37
N TYR A 49 12.78 -6.18 8.71
CA TYR A 49 14.16 -6.47 9.08
C TYR A 49 15.05 -6.28 7.85
N THR A 50 16.01 -5.37 7.93
CA THR A 50 16.96 -5.11 6.84
C THR A 50 18.22 -4.42 7.38
N ASP A 51 19.33 -4.49 6.67
CA ASP A 51 20.55 -3.73 6.98
C ASP A 51 20.49 -2.38 6.25
N LEU A 52 20.18 -1.29 6.97
CA LEU A 52 20.00 0.03 6.35
C LEU A 52 21.31 0.73 6.02
N ASN A 53 22.41 0.39 6.69
CA ASN A 53 23.70 1.07 6.56
C ASN A 53 24.84 0.15 6.10
N ASN A 54 24.48 -1.02 5.58
CA ASN A 54 25.38 -2.02 5.02
C ASN A 54 26.56 -2.36 5.95
N ASN A 55 26.29 -2.44 7.26
CA ASN A 55 27.29 -2.78 8.27
C ASN A 55 27.35 -4.29 8.61
N GLY A 56 26.50 -5.09 7.96
CA GLY A 56 26.36 -6.53 8.17
C GLY A 56 25.40 -6.91 9.31
N LYS A 57 24.73 -5.95 9.95
CA LYS A 57 23.76 -6.18 11.05
C LYS A 57 22.36 -5.84 10.58
N THR A 58 21.41 -6.64 11.04
CA THR A 58 19.99 -6.42 10.74
C THR A 58 19.40 -5.37 11.67
N ASP A 59 18.91 -4.29 11.09
CA ASP A 59 18.09 -3.28 11.76
C ASP A 59 16.62 -3.70 11.78
N CYS A 60 15.87 -3.22 12.77
CA CYS A 60 14.45 -3.50 12.95
C CYS A 60 13.63 -2.23 12.74
N ILE A 61 12.70 -2.25 11.78
CA ILE A 61 11.80 -1.15 11.48
C ILE A 61 10.40 -1.53 11.92
N LEU A 62 9.87 -0.80 12.89
CA LEU A 62 8.58 -1.06 13.52
C LEU A 62 7.57 0.00 13.10
N VAL A 63 6.49 -0.44 12.46
CA VAL A 63 5.33 0.41 12.10
C VAL A 63 4.20 0.13 13.08
N THR A 64 3.81 1.15 13.84
CA THR A 64 2.65 1.11 14.75
C THR A 64 1.61 2.13 14.31
N THR A 65 0.39 1.98 14.84
CA THR A 65 -0.70 2.93 14.63
C THR A 65 -1.18 3.43 15.98
N ASN A 66 -1.38 4.73 16.13
CA ASN A 66 -2.05 5.29 17.29
C ASN A 66 -3.49 4.77 17.33
N GLU A 67 -3.89 4.10 18.41
CA GLU A 67 -5.21 3.46 18.50
C GLU A 67 -6.38 4.44 18.43
N LYS A 68 -6.17 5.71 18.83
CA LYS A 68 -7.23 6.73 18.85
C LYS A 68 -7.36 7.43 17.50
N THR A 69 -6.25 7.77 16.86
CA THR A 69 -6.25 8.57 15.63
C THR A 69 -6.09 7.72 14.38
N GLY A 70 -5.57 6.50 14.50
CA GLY A 70 -5.13 5.67 13.37
C GLY A 70 -3.81 6.14 12.75
N GLU A 71 -3.17 7.18 13.28
CA GLU A 71 -1.94 7.75 12.72
C GLU A 71 -0.75 6.79 12.82
N TYR A 72 0.01 6.66 11.74
CA TYR A 72 1.20 5.83 11.70
C TYR A 72 2.36 6.45 12.47
N ASN A 73 3.07 5.61 13.21
CA ASN A 73 4.37 5.91 13.78
C ASN A 73 5.36 4.87 13.28
N VAL A 74 6.52 5.31 12.81
CA VAL A 74 7.57 4.42 12.31
C VAL A 74 8.84 4.67 13.09
N SER A 75 9.44 3.59 13.60
CA SER A 75 10.69 3.65 14.35
C SER A 75 11.70 2.65 13.81
N VAL A 76 12.97 3.04 13.82
CA VAL A 76 14.11 2.24 13.38
C VAL A 76 14.98 1.94 14.59
N ARG A 77 15.19 0.67 14.87
CA ARG A 77 16.07 0.18 15.92
C ARG A 77 17.34 -0.39 15.27
N LEU A 78 18.46 0.31 15.45
CA LEU A 78 19.76 -0.09 14.90
C LEU A 78 20.49 -1.10 15.80
N ASP A 79 20.22 -1.05 17.10
CA ASP A 79 20.70 -1.99 18.11
C ASP A 79 19.79 -1.96 19.35
N GLU A 80 20.11 -2.72 20.39
CA GLU A 80 19.30 -2.80 21.62
C GLU A 80 19.13 -1.47 22.36
N LYS A 81 20.01 -0.49 22.13
CA LYS A 81 20.05 0.77 22.88
C LYS A 81 19.54 1.96 22.08
N LYS A 82 19.54 1.88 20.74
CA LYS A 82 19.24 3.01 19.87
C LYS A 82 18.00 2.76 19.01
N THR A 83 16.94 3.51 19.33
CA THR A 83 15.71 3.60 18.54
C THR A 83 15.53 5.03 18.03
N LEU A 84 15.29 5.19 16.74
CA LEU A 84 15.12 6.47 16.04
C LEU A 84 13.71 6.54 15.45
N GLY A 85 12.97 7.63 15.70
CA GLY A 85 11.68 7.87 15.06
C GLY A 85 11.83 8.49 13.68
N LEU A 86 10.94 8.14 12.76
CA LEU A 86 10.76 8.90 11.52
C LEU A 86 9.83 10.07 11.80
N GLU A 87 10.33 11.29 11.61
CA GLU A 87 9.53 12.50 11.78
C GLU A 87 8.85 12.89 10.46
N PRO A 88 7.57 13.31 10.52
CA PRO A 88 6.87 13.77 9.33
C PRO A 88 7.41 15.12 8.83
N ASP A 89 6.97 15.50 7.63
CA ASP A 89 7.24 16.85 7.13
C ASP A 89 6.49 17.93 7.89
N THR A 90 7.08 19.11 8.04
CA THR A 90 6.45 20.24 8.75
C THR A 90 5.17 20.74 8.07
N THR A 91 5.02 20.48 6.77
CA THR A 91 3.84 20.83 5.98
C THR A 91 2.75 19.76 6.04
N ILE A 92 3.13 18.48 5.98
CA ILE A 92 2.19 17.34 5.97
C ILE A 92 1.79 16.96 7.40
N LYS A 93 2.72 17.04 8.35
CA LYS A 93 2.58 16.83 9.79
C LYS A 93 2.12 15.43 10.22
N THR A 94 2.16 14.46 9.32
CA THR A 94 1.85 13.06 9.59
C THR A 94 2.63 12.15 8.64
N LEU A 95 2.87 10.90 9.04
CA LEU A 95 3.31 9.82 8.15
C LEU A 95 2.14 9.15 7.42
N GLY A 96 0.91 9.62 7.68
CA GLY A 96 -0.34 9.08 7.16
C GLY A 96 -1.14 8.33 8.22
N PHE A 97 -2.31 7.87 7.82
CA PHE A 97 -3.26 7.17 8.69
C PHE A 97 -3.54 5.76 8.18
N PHE A 98 -3.75 4.84 9.11
CA PHE A 98 -4.14 3.49 8.81
C PHE A 98 -5.48 3.45 8.09
N ASN A 99 -5.47 2.81 6.93
CA ASN A 99 -6.66 2.49 6.18
C ASN A 99 -6.55 1.03 5.75
N LYS A 100 -7.50 0.17 6.15
CA LYS A 100 -7.51 -1.25 5.79
C LYS A 100 -7.46 -1.48 4.27
N ASN A 101 -8.04 -0.56 3.51
CA ASN A 101 -8.10 -0.62 2.06
C ASN A 101 -6.90 0.09 1.40
N TRP A 102 -6.15 0.89 2.15
CA TRP A 102 -4.93 1.60 1.75
C TRP A 102 -3.91 1.62 2.89
N PRO A 103 -3.35 0.46 3.29
CA PRO A 103 -2.34 0.46 4.33
C PRO A 103 -1.06 1.12 3.84
N MET A 104 -0.25 1.62 4.77
CA MET A 104 1.10 2.09 4.46
C MET A 104 1.89 0.99 3.74
N ASN A 105 2.57 1.36 2.67
CA ASN A 105 3.59 0.55 2.01
C ASN A 105 4.97 1.10 2.36
N ILE A 106 5.91 0.21 2.65
CA ILE A 106 7.30 0.54 2.94
C ILE A 106 8.21 -0.27 2.02
N ASN A 107 9.18 0.41 1.40
CA ASN A 107 10.22 -0.21 0.60
C ASN A 107 11.60 0.25 1.08
N PHE A 108 12.59 -0.61 0.92
CA PHE A 108 13.98 -0.35 1.26
C PHE A 108 14.83 -0.51 0.01
N VAL A 109 15.39 0.59 -0.49
CA VAL A 109 16.14 0.59 -1.75
C VAL A 109 17.29 1.58 -1.68
N ASP A 110 18.46 1.17 -2.15
CA ASP A 110 19.62 2.06 -2.37
C ASP A 110 19.36 2.88 -3.65
N ILE A 111 18.89 4.12 -3.48
CA ILE A 111 18.54 5.01 -4.59
C ILE A 111 19.66 5.99 -4.96
N ASP A 112 20.65 6.21 -4.10
CA ASP A 112 21.81 7.08 -4.38
C ASP A 112 23.13 6.32 -4.64
N LYS A 113 23.07 4.99 -4.69
CA LYS A 113 24.18 4.06 -4.96
C LYS A 113 25.32 4.13 -3.95
N ASP A 114 25.05 4.52 -2.71
CA ASP A 114 26.05 4.52 -1.63
C ASP A 114 26.08 3.22 -0.82
N LYS A 115 25.28 2.21 -1.23
CA LYS A 115 25.07 0.89 -0.61
C LYS A 115 24.21 0.90 0.65
N ASN A 116 23.86 2.07 1.18
CA ASN A 116 22.89 2.18 2.26
C ASN A 116 21.48 2.18 1.66
N LEU A 117 20.50 1.67 2.40
CA LEU A 117 19.13 1.61 1.93
C LEU A 117 18.36 2.85 2.39
N GLU A 118 17.66 3.51 1.46
CA GLU A 118 16.64 4.48 1.79
C GLU A 118 15.33 3.80 2.18
N ILE A 119 14.62 4.42 3.13
CA ILE A 119 13.29 4.01 3.55
C ILE A 119 12.26 4.85 2.79
N ILE A 120 11.47 4.20 1.93
CA ILE A 120 10.40 4.84 1.16
C ILE A 120 9.07 4.46 1.77
N LEU A 121 8.33 5.43 2.30
CA LEU A 121 6.99 5.26 2.87
C LEU A 121 5.93 5.83 1.94
N GLN A 122 4.88 5.05 1.67
CA GLN A 122 3.69 5.48 0.95
C GLN A 122 2.47 5.26 1.82
N ALA A 123 1.71 6.31 2.05
CA ALA A 123 0.50 6.26 2.85
C ALA A 123 -0.52 7.29 2.33
N SER A 124 -1.56 7.54 3.11
CA SER A 124 -2.54 8.58 2.80
C SER A 124 -3.05 9.26 4.05
N ASP A 125 -3.64 10.43 3.85
CA ASP A 125 -4.49 11.09 4.83
C ASP A 125 -5.77 11.62 4.16
N SER A 126 -6.52 12.48 4.86
CA SER A 126 -7.74 13.09 4.34
C SER A 126 -7.55 13.95 3.09
N LYS A 127 -6.33 14.40 2.80
CA LYS A 127 -5.98 15.20 1.62
C LYS A 127 -5.40 14.35 0.49
N GLY A 128 -5.22 13.05 0.69
CA GLY A 128 -4.81 12.09 -0.35
C GLY A 128 -3.44 11.44 -0.12
N PRO A 129 -2.79 10.95 -1.19
CA PRO A 129 -1.56 10.18 -1.08
C PRO A 129 -0.39 11.01 -0.57
N ILE A 130 0.47 10.36 0.21
CA ILE A 130 1.68 10.92 0.81
C ILE A 130 2.85 9.97 0.51
N LEU A 131 3.99 10.55 0.12
CA LEU A 131 5.26 9.86 -0.04
C LEU A 131 6.29 10.50 0.89
N HIS A 132 7.04 9.68 1.61
CA HIS A 132 8.24 10.09 2.33
C HIS A 132 9.43 9.23 1.92
N VAL A 133 10.62 9.83 1.85
CA VAL A 133 11.88 9.14 1.61
C VAL A 133 12.87 9.56 2.69
N TYR A 134 13.44 8.60 3.39
CA TYR A 134 14.41 8.80 4.46
C TYR A 134 15.69 8.02 4.22
N LYS A 135 16.79 8.47 4.82
CA LYS A 135 18.09 7.79 4.82
C LYS A 135 18.68 7.81 6.23
N LEU A 136 19.37 6.74 6.60
CA LEU A 136 20.20 6.76 7.80
C LEU A 136 21.55 7.41 7.49
N LYS A 137 21.84 8.55 8.11
CA LYS A 137 23.10 9.29 7.96
C LYS A 137 23.68 9.62 9.33
N ASP A 138 24.94 9.28 9.57
CA ASP A 138 25.63 9.53 10.85
C ASP A 138 24.84 9.04 12.07
N GLN A 139 24.21 7.87 11.93
CA GLN A 139 23.31 7.26 12.90
C GLN A 139 22.09 8.11 13.28
N GLN A 140 21.62 8.98 12.38
CA GLN A 140 20.38 9.73 12.50
C GLN A 140 19.53 9.50 11.25
N ILE A 141 18.20 9.62 11.39
CA ILE A 141 17.30 9.53 10.24
C ILE A 141 17.19 10.92 9.61
N ALA A 142 17.68 11.05 8.38
CA ALA A 142 17.54 12.23 7.56
C ALA A 142 16.38 12.04 6.57
N LYS A 143 15.48 13.01 6.49
CA LYS A 143 14.41 13.05 5.49
C LYS A 143 14.97 13.64 4.20
N LEU A 144 14.89 12.89 3.10
CA LEU A 144 15.35 13.31 1.78
C LEU A 144 14.24 13.95 0.96
N LEU A 145 13.04 13.37 0.99
CA LEU A 145 11.88 13.85 0.24
C LEU A 145 10.61 13.64 1.05
N SER A 146 9.68 14.58 0.95
CA SER A 146 8.32 14.40 1.44
C SER A 146 7.36 15.22 0.62
N GLY A 147 6.23 14.64 0.23
CA GLY A 147 5.26 15.33 -0.59
C GLY A 147 3.97 14.56 -0.82
N ARG A 148 3.06 15.19 -1.56
CA ARG A 148 1.82 14.60 -2.03
C ARG A 148 1.95 14.32 -3.52
N TYR A 149 1.92 13.04 -3.85
CA TYR A 149 2.07 12.56 -5.22
C TYR A 149 1.04 11.48 -5.47
N SER A 150 0.15 11.72 -6.42
CA SER A 150 -0.86 10.74 -6.80
C SER A 150 -0.29 9.58 -7.60
N ILE A 151 0.90 9.74 -8.19
CA ILE A 151 1.61 8.67 -8.88
C ILE A 151 3.06 8.67 -8.42
N PHE A 152 3.65 7.50 -8.20
CA PHE A 152 5.09 7.38 -7.98
C PHE A 152 5.63 6.06 -8.56
N GLY A 153 6.93 5.95 -8.70
CA GLY A 153 7.59 4.67 -8.93
C GLY A 153 9.10 4.82 -9.06
N LEU A 154 9.82 3.73 -8.85
CA LEU A 154 11.26 3.69 -9.04
C LEU A 154 11.56 3.01 -10.37
N ILE A 155 12.30 3.69 -11.22
CA ILE A 155 12.65 3.21 -12.56
C ILE A 155 14.17 3.17 -12.68
N ASN A 156 14.70 2.17 -13.39
CA ASN A 156 16.13 2.11 -13.66
C ASN A 156 16.40 2.67 -15.05
N THR A 157 17.32 3.62 -15.16
CA THR A 157 17.81 4.10 -16.45
C THR A 157 18.79 3.10 -17.08
N LYS A 158 19.26 3.40 -18.30
CA LYS A 158 20.28 2.62 -19.00
C LYS A 158 21.52 2.35 -18.16
N ASP A 159 21.96 3.36 -17.42
CA ASP A 159 23.15 3.29 -16.55
C ASP A 159 22.80 2.67 -15.17
N PHE A 160 21.65 2.00 -15.10
CA PHE A 160 21.06 1.43 -13.89
C PHE A 160 20.97 2.44 -12.75
N GLU A 161 20.79 3.72 -13.06
CA GLU A 161 20.54 4.74 -12.03
C GLU A 161 19.08 4.66 -11.60
N PRO A 162 18.81 4.44 -10.30
CA PRO A 162 17.48 4.53 -9.76
C PRO A 162 16.98 5.97 -9.91
N VAL A 163 15.88 6.13 -10.64
CA VAL A 163 15.19 7.40 -10.77
C VAL A 163 13.81 7.25 -10.16
N LEU A 164 13.55 8.08 -9.16
CA LEU A 164 12.22 8.22 -8.58
C LEU A 164 11.38 9.10 -9.50
N VAL A 165 10.33 8.51 -10.06
CA VAL A 165 9.28 9.23 -10.76
C VAL A 165 8.22 9.61 -9.73
N ILE A 166 7.88 10.89 -9.66
CA ILE A 166 6.77 11.41 -8.85
C ILE A 166 5.81 12.17 -9.76
N GLY A 167 4.51 11.97 -9.55
CA GLY A 167 3.49 12.45 -10.44
C GLY A 167 2.28 12.99 -9.72
N ASN A 168 1.69 14.03 -10.30
CA ASN A 168 0.40 14.56 -9.86
C ASN A 168 -0.57 14.60 -11.04
N LYS A 169 -1.74 13.98 -10.82
CA LYS A 169 -2.88 14.06 -11.72
C LYS A 169 -3.57 15.41 -11.53
N THR A 170 -3.84 16.08 -12.63
CA THR A 170 -4.81 17.17 -12.72
C THR A 170 -6.05 16.70 -13.48
N LYS A 171 -7.00 17.59 -13.79
CA LYS A 171 -8.15 17.22 -14.61
C LYS A 171 -7.72 16.72 -16.00
N ASP A 172 -6.75 17.41 -16.61
CA ASP A 172 -6.46 17.28 -18.04
C ASP A 172 -5.09 16.66 -18.33
N ASP A 173 -4.20 16.56 -17.34
CA ASP A 173 -2.84 16.05 -17.54
C ASP A 173 -2.28 15.38 -16.28
N ILE A 174 -1.30 14.51 -16.48
CA ILE A 174 -0.42 13.98 -15.45
C ILE A 174 0.96 14.61 -15.66
N ARG A 175 1.46 15.30 -14.63
CA ARG A 175 2.80 15.89 -14.64
C ARG A 175 3.74 15.00 -13.85
N PHE A 176 4.77 14.47 -14.51
CA PHE A 176 5.86 13.74 -13.89
C PHE A 176 7.06 14.64 -13.64
N ASN A 177 7.65 14.52 -12.46
CA ASN A 177 9.01 14.95 -12.19
C ASN A 177 9.86 13.71 -11.94
N TYR A 178 11.11 13.78 -12.39
CA TYR A 178 12.09 12.72 -12.29
C TYR A 178 13.18 13.19 -11.33
N LEU A 179 13.49 12.36 -10.33
CA LEU A 179 14.48 12.68 -9.31
C LEU A 179 15.50 11.56 -9.24
N THR A 180 16.78 11.92 -9.31
CA THR A 180 17.86 11.07 -8.80
C THR A 180 18.23 11.53 -7.40
N PHE A 181 19.04 10.76 -6.68
CA PHE A 181 19.45 11.09 -5.33
C PHE A 181 20.97 11.10 -5.22
N ASN A 182 21.47 11.97 -4.36
CA ASN A 182 22.83 11.92 -3.86
C ASN A 182 22.80 11.97 -2.32
N SER A 183 23.99 11.98 -1.71
CA SER A 183 24.17 12.03 -0.25
C SER A 183 23.59 13.27 0.46
N THR A 184 23.11 14.26 -0.30
CA THR A 184 22.48 15.50 0.20
C THR A 184 20.98 15.54 -0.02
N GLY A 185 20.42 14.71 -0.92
CA GLY A 185 19.00 14.64 -1.20
C GLY A 185 18.64 14.51 -2.69
N PRO A 186 17.37 14.77 -3.04
CA PRO A 186 16.89 14.64 -4.41
C PRO A 186 17.45 15.75 -5.32
N ILE A 187 17.86 15.36 -6.53
CA ILE A 187 18.26 16.25 -7.61
C ILE A 187 17.32 16.03 -8.80
N PRO A 188 16.83 17.10 -9.46
CA PRO A 188 16.09 16.97 -10.72
C PRO A 188 16.89 16.18 -11.74
N TYR A 189 16.30 15.10 -12.25
CA TYR A 189 16.88 14.29 -13.30
C TYR A 189 16.25 14.68 -14.64
N ILE A 190 17.08 15.07 -15.60
CA ILE A 190 16.61 15.49 -16.92
C ILE A 190 16.36 14.25 -17.77
N MET A 191 15.09 13.87 -17.87
CA MET A 191 14.65 12.81 -18.79
C MET A 191 14.43 13.35 -20.21
N PRO A 192 14.68 12.54 -21.26
CA PRO A 192 14.26 12.89 -22.61
C PRO A 192 12.73 12.97 -22.64
N THR A 193 12.18 13.84 -23.50
CA THR A 193 10.73 14.02 -23.67
C THR A 193 10.00 12.73 -24.08
N SER A 194 10.72 11.78 -24.67
CA SER A 194 10.20 10.43 -24.97
C SER A 194 9.90 9.60 -23.71
N MET A 195 10.43 9.96 -22.55
CA MET A 195 10.10 9.36 -21.25
C MET A 195 8.81 9.97 -20.71
N ASN A 196 7.69 9.86 -21.43
CA ASN A 196 6.39 10.32 -20.93
C ASN A 196 5.61 9.22 -20.17
N LEU A 197 6.13 7.99 -20.19
CA LEU A 197 5.60 6.79 -19.52
C LEU A 197 4.11 6.52 -19.83
N GLY A 198 3.62 6.93 -21.00
CA GLY A 198 2.21 6.76 -21.36
C GLY A 198 1.25 7.60 -20.51
N LYS A 199 1.72 8.73 -19.93
CA LYS A 199 0.92 9.63 -19.08
C LYS A 199 -0.44 10.00 -19.67
N ASN A 200 -0.52 10.23 -20.98
CA ASN A 200 -1.77 10.60 -21.66
C ASN A 200 -2.77 9.44 -21.62
N SER A 201 -2.32 8.21 -21.91
CA SER A 201 -3.15 7.01 -21.92
C SER A 201 -3.64 6.65 -20.52
N ILE A 202 -2.79 6.84 -19.51
CA ILE A 202 -3.19 6.71 -18.10
C ILE A 202 -4.18 7.82 -17.73
N ASN A 203 -3.95 9.07 -18.11
CA ASN A 203 -4.88 10.15 -17.80
C ASN A 203 -6.27 9.90 -18.41
N SER A 204 -6.34 9.43 -19.65
CA SER A 204 -7.60 9.01 -20.28
C SER A 204 -8.29 7.87 -19.52
N LEU A 205 -7.55 6.86 -19.08
CA LEU A 205 -8.09 5.78 -18.24
C LEU A 205 -8.65 6.30 -16.92
N LEU A 206 -7.90 7.17 -16.25
CA LEU A 206 -8.35 7.74 -14.97
C LEU A 206 -9.57 8.64 -15.17
N GLY A 207 -9.62 9.41 -16.25
CA GLY A 207 -10.82 10.17 -16.63
C GLY A 207 -12.03 9.27 -16.83
N TYR A 208 -11.87 8.15 -17.55
CA TYR A 208 -12.94 7.16 -17.72
C TYR A 208 -13.39 6.52 -16.39
N ILE A 209 -12.46 6.16 -15.50
CA ILE A 209 -12.79 5.65 -14.17
C ILE A 209 -13.66 6.66 -13.41
N GLU A 210 -13.31 7.95 -13.47
CA GLU A 210 -13.99 9.02 -12.74
C GLU A 210 -15.36 9.37 -13.34
N THR A 211 -15.51 9.38 -14.67
CA THR A 211 -16.73 9.88 -15.34
C THR A 211 -17.60 8.79 -15.96
N GLN A 212 -17.01 7.67 -16.40
CA GLN A 212 -17.57 6.64 -17.28
C GLN A 212 -17.92 7.11 -18.70
N GLU A 213 -17.41 8.27 -19.12
CA GLU A 213 -17.67 8.81 -20.45
C GLU A 213 -16.68 8.23 -21.47
N VAL A 214 -17.19 7.56 -22.51
CA VAL A 214 -16.37 6.90 -23.53
C VAL A 214 -15.50 7.90 -24.30
N GLU A 215 -15.95 9.15 -24.46
CA GLU A 215 -15.17 10.22 -25.10
C GLU A 215 -13.88 10.57 -24.33
N ALA A 216 -13.83 10.29 -23.03
CA ALA A 216 -12.62 10.47 -22.21
C ALA A 216 -11.60 9.34 -22.42
N ALA A 217 -11.99 8.23 -23.05
CA ALA A 217 -11.25 6.98 -23.12
C ALA A 217 -10.72 6.68 -24.53
N ASN A 218 -9.41 6.90 -24.78
CA ASN A 218 -8.69 6.25 -25.88
C ASN A 218 -8.42 4.76 -25.56
N ILE A 219 -9.45 4.03 -25.13
CA ILE A 219 -9.35 2.67 -24.57
C ILE A 219 -10.13 1.72 -25.47
N ASN A 220 -9.58 0.53 -25.72
CA ASN A 220 -10.30 -0.50 -26.46
C ASN A 220 -11.54 -0.94 -25.65
N GLN A 221 -12.70 -1.00 -26.31
CA GLN A 221 -13.99 -1.34 -25.72
C GLN A 221 -13.97 -2.65 -24.91
N LYS A 222 -13.13 -3.62 -25.30
CA LYS A 222 -12.92 -4.89 -24.57
C LYS A 222 -12.42 -4.72 -23.12
N HIS A 223 -11.79 -3.59 -22.79
CA HIS A 223 -11.27 -3.33 -21.45
C HIS A 223 -12.26 -2.56 -20.55
N LEU A 224 -13.31 -1.98 -21.13
CA LEU A 224 -14.25 -1.13 -20.38
C LEU A 224 -15.09 -1.95 -19.39
N ASP A 225 -15.48 -3.17 -19.76
CA ASP A 225 -16.31 -4.06 -18.92
C ASP A 225 -15.62 -4.47 -17.59
N ILE A 226 -14.31 -4.28 -17.48
CA ILE A 226 -13.52 -4.61 -16.28
C ILE A 226 -13.50 -3.45 -15.29
N ILE A 227 -13.68 -2.23 -15.78
CA ILE A 227 -13.46 -1.00 -15.02
C ILE A 227 -14.78 -0.53 -14.44
N SER A 228 -14.87 -0.44 -13.11
CA SER A 228 -15.99 0.23 -12.45
C SER A 228 -15.78 1.74 -12.39
N LYS A 229 -16.89 2.48 -12.29
CA LYS A 229 -16.86 3.90 -11.87
C LYS A 229 -16.28 4.03 -10.47
N GLY A 230 -15.40 5.01 -10.27
CA GLY A 230 -14.86 5.29 -8.96
C GLY A 230 -14.01 6.55 -8.92
N LYS A 231 -13.46 6.84 -7.74
CA LYS A 231 -12.51 7.93 -7.55
C LYS A 231 -11.09 7.38 -7.62
N PHE A 232 -10.22 7.99 -8.42
CA PHE A 232 -8.79 7.69 -8.39
C PHE A 232 -8.18 8.07 -7.03
N LEU A 233 -7.41 7.16 -6.44
CA LEU A 233 -6.71 7.37 -5.17
C LEU A 233 -5.22 7.61 -5.39
N ASP A 234 -4.53 6.59 -5.90
CA ASP A 234 -3.10 6.62 -6.20
C ASP A 234 -2.71 5.65 -7.33
N GLY A 235 -1.49 5.80 -7.83
CA GLY A 235 -0.90 4.92 -8.82
C GLY A 235 0.58 4.64 -8.55
N THR A 236 1.01 3.42 -8.82
CA THR A 236 2.42 3.03 -8.74
C THR A 236 2.92 2.54 -10.08
N ILE A 237 4.02 3.08 -10.59
CA ILE A 237 4.76 2.48 -11.70
C ILE A 237 5.52 1.29 -11.12
N SER A 238 5.15 0.09 -11.55
CA SER A 238 5.66 -1.17 -11.00
C SER A 238 6.72 -1.83 -11.88
N GLU A 239 6.66 -1.62 -13.19
CA GLU A 239 7.60 -2.20 -14.15
C GLU A 239 7.70 -1.29 -15.38
N ILE A 240 8.92 -1.16 -15.91
CA ILE A 240 9.15 -0.57 -17.23
C ILE A 240 10.05 -1.53 -18.02
N ARG A 241 9.71 -1.73 -19.28
CA ARG A 241 10.56 -2.41 -20.25
C ARG A 241 11.08 -1.41 -21.25
N TYR A 242 12.36 -1.50 -21.54
CA TYR A 242 13.06 -0.64 -22.48
C TYR A 242 13.43 -1.42 -23.74
N ASP A 243 13.50 -0.74 -24.88
CA ASP A 243 14.21 -1.29 -26.04
C ASP A 243 15.73 -1.08 -25.90
N LYS A 244 16.47 -1.49 -26.93
CA LYS A 244 17.93 -1.34 -27.00
C LYS A 244 18.42 0.12 -27.07
N TYR A 245 17.50 1.08 -27.22
CA TYR A 245 17.78 2.52 -27.28
C TYR A 245 17.21 3.26 -26.06
N ASP A 246 16.85 2.53 -25.00
CA ASP A 246 16.35 3.07 -23.73
C ASP A 246 15.02 3.82 -23.85
N VAL A 247 14.26 3.48 -24.90
CA VAL A 247 12.89 3.96 -25.05
C VAL A 247 11.98 3.03 -24.25
N PRO A 248 11.13 3.56 -23.34
CA PRO A 248 10.12 2.73 -22.68
C PRO A 248 9.17 2.15 -23.73
N THR A 249 9.18 0.84 -23.87
CA THR A 249 8.29 0.11 -24.79
C THR A 249 7.06 -0.42 -24.08
N GLN A 250 7.17 -0.68 -22.77
CA GLN A 250 6.06 -1.13 -21.94
C GLN A 250 6.13 -0.49 -20.55
N CYS A 251 5.00 -0.03 -20.03
CA CYS A 251 4.89 0.52 -18.69
C CYS A 251 3.74 -0.18 -17.94
N THR A 252 3.99 -0.68 -16.74
CA THR A 252 2.99 -1.34 -15.91
C THR A 252 2.66 -0.49 -14.69
N TYR A 253 1.39 -0.12 -14.55
CA TYR A 253 0.86 0.65 -13.43
C TYR A 253 0.00 -0.24 -12.53
N LEU A 254 0.09 -0.02 -11.22
CA LEU A 254 -0.92 -0.42 -10.26
C LEU A 254 -1.73 0.81 -9.91
N ILE A 255 -3.00 0.85 -10.32
CA ILE A 255 -3.90 1.98 -10.11
C ILE A 255 -4.90 1.60 -9.04
N ARG A 256 -5.05 2.43 -8.02
CA ARG A 256 -6.06 2.25 -7.00
C ARG A 256 -7.22 3.21 -7.16
N THR A 257 -8.41 2.69 -6.99
CA THR A 257 -9.65 3.45 -7.03
C THR A 257 -10.47 3.19 -5.78
N LEU A 258 -11.36 4.12 -5.45
CA LEU A 258 -12.43 3.96 -4.49
C LEU A 258 -13.75 3.83 -5.27
N GLU A 259 -14.38 2.68 -5.18
CA GLU A 259 -15.63 2.37 -5.87
C GLU A 259 -16.79 2.43 -4.88
N GLU A 260 -17.90 3.04 -5.29
CA GLU A 260 -19.15 3.00 -4.52
C GLU A 260 -19.88 1.70 -4.84
N THR A 261 -20.04 0.84 -3.83
CA THR A 261 -20.78 -0.42 -3.93
C THR A 261 -22.04 -0.37 -3.05
N PRO A 262 -23.01 -1.28 -3.23
CA PRO A 262 -24.19 -1.35 -2.37
C PRO A 262 -23.88 -1.54 -0.87
N ILE A 263 -22.70 -2.07 -0.54
CA ILE A 263 -22.25 -2.31 0.84
C ILE A 263 -21.28 -1.23 1.35
N GLY A 264 -21.09 -0.15 0.58
CA GLY A 264 -20.23 0.98 0.92
C GLY A 264 -19.05 1.14 -0.03
N ASN A 265 -18.06 1.93 0.38
CA ASN A 265 -16.91 2.23 -0.45
C ASN A 265 -15.85 1.13 -0.35
N GLU A 266 -15.47 0.56 -1.48
CA GLU A 266 -14.43 -0.47 -1.59
C GLU A 266 -13.26 0.02 -2.43
N ASN A 267 -12.04 -0.34 -2.02
CA ASN A 267 -10.89 -0.06 -2.88
C ASN A 267 -10.71 -1.18 -3.89
N SER A 268 -10.57 -0.80 -5.16
CA SER A 268 -10.15 -1.70 -6.22
C SER A 268 -8.75 -1.37 -6.68
N ILE A 269 -8.02 -2.39 -7.12
CA ILE A 269 -6.68 -2.22 -7.68
C ILE A 269 -6.66 -2.83 -9.08
N TYR A 270 -6.25 -2.00 -10.03
CA TYR A 270 -6.09 -2.36 -11.43
C TYR A 270 -4.62 -2.44 -11.78
N LYS A 271 -4.17 -3.60 -12.28
CA LYS A 271 -2.90 -3.73 -12.98
C LYS A 271 -3.11 -3.37 -14.45
N VAL A 272 -2.53 -2.25 -14.87
CA VAL A 272 -2.67 -1.68 -16.20
C VAL A 272 -1.34 -1.77 -16.92
N THR A 273 -1.32 -2.40 -18.09
CA THR A 273 -0.11 -2.51 -18.91
C THR A 273 -0.30 -1.66 -20.17
N LEU A 274 0.63 -0.75 -20.40
CA LEU A 274 0.70 0.09 -21.59
C LEU A 274 1.81 -0.40 -22.51
N GLY A 275 1.60 -0.28 -23.82
CA GLY A 275 2.61 -0.56 -24.84
C GLY A 275 2.79 0.63 -25.77
N LEU A 276 4.04 0.92 -26.12
CA LEU A 276 4.40 1.93 -27.11
C LEU A 276 3.86 1.50 -28.49
N THR A 277 3.09 2.37 -29.12
CA THR A 277 2.51 2.12 -30.46
C THR A 277 3.19 2.93 -31.54
N LYS A 278 3.58 4.16 -31.20
CA LYS A 278 4.28 5.07 -32.09
C LYS A 278 5.35 5.80 -31.30
N TYR A 279 6.59 5.60 -31.72
CA TYR A 279 7.70 6.38 -31.20
C TYR A 279 7.70 7.77 -31.84
N ASP A 280 7.84 8.77 -30.98
CA ASP A 280 8.12 10.16 -31.33
C ASP A 280 9.00 10.71 -30.20
N SER A 281 10.05 11.46 -30.54
CA SER A 281 11.02 11.93 -29.55
C SER A 281 10.42 12.92 -28.56
N ARG A 282 9.33 13.60 -28.92
CA ARG A 282 8.65 14.62 -28.10
C ARG A 282 7.37 14.10 -27.47
N ASN A 283 6.60 13.28 -28.20
CA ASN A 283 5.30 12.82 -27.74
C ASN A 283 5.02 11.35 -28.15
N PRO A 284 5.72 10.37 -27.57
CA PRO A 284 5.46 8.97 -27.86
C PRO A 284 4.06 8.58 -27.43
N GLN A 285 3.44 7.73 -28.24
CA GLN A 285 2.06 7.29 -28.04
C GLN A 285 2.05 5.87 -27.48
N TYR A 286 1.23 5.68 -26.44
CA TYR A 286 1.03 4.40 -25.79
C TYR A 286 -0.43 4.00 -25.91
N LYS A 287 -0.69 2.70 -26.00
CA LYS A 287 -2.03 2.14 -25.84
C LYS A 287 -2.08 1.22 -24.64
N ILE A 288 -3.25 1.09 -24.05
CA ILE A 288 -3.51 0.07 -23.05
C ILE A 288 -3.50 -1.30 -23.76
N LEU A 289 -2.64 -2.21 -23.30
CA LEU A 289 -2.57 -3.59 -23.77
C LEU A 289 -3.44 -4.52 -22.92
N SER A 290 -3.50 -4.26 -21.61
CA SER A 290 -4.30 -5.05 -20.68
C SER A 290 -4.67 -4.27 -19.43
N ILE A 291 -5.84 -4.60 -18.88
CA ILE A 291 -6.30 -4.17 -17.56
C ILE A 291 -6.75 -5.42 -16.82
N ILE A 292 -6.27 -5.60 -15.59
CA ILE A 292 -6.64 -6.70 -14.72
C ILE A 292 -7.02 -6.11 -13.37
N LYS A 293 -8.25 -6.37 -12.91
CA LYS A 293 -8.66 -6.07 -11.53
C LYS A 293 -8.08 -7.17 -10.62
N ILE A 294 -7.15 -6.79 -9.75
CA ILE A 294 -6.44 -7.73 -8.85
C ILE A 294 -6.99 -7.69 -7.42
N LYS A 295 -7.79 -6.67 -7.10
CA LYS A 295 -8.56 -6.54 -5.87
C LYS A 295 -9.80 -5.70 -6.18
#